data_AF-A0AAT9SS83-F1
#
_entry.id   AF-A0AAT9SS83-F1
#
_cell.length_a   1.000
_cell.length_b   1.000
_cell.length_c   1.000
_cell.angle_alpha   90.00
_cell.angle_beta   90.00
_cell.angle_gamma   90.00
#
_symmetry.space_group_name_H-M   'P 1'
#
loop_
_entity.id
_entity.type
_entity.pdbx_description
1 polymer ?
#
loop_
_entity_poly.entity_id
_entity_poly.type
_entity_poly.pdbx_seq_one_letter_code
_entity_poly.pdbx_strand_id
1 'polypeptide(L)'
;MRKLSLPTLLRHLLKLVGVLAVVAWSLIPIGLIAMSSFKADRDIFSTTGTFSFAPTLANYQALWSRWGDFFFGLWNSFLVTVGATVLAVGVSLLAGFAYSRFASRGLQASAFFLIFIRLIPPIVITLPLFPVVNWLGLNDTHFVLIVLYATFFVSLGTVVMRTFIDQIPRELDEAAMMDGASQMQIITRVILPMAAQGMLAVSVFVIVYAWNEFLFAFIFTTTKAKTAPLVISEMIGAVEGVEWGVLFAASTVQLVPVLAFVILMQKHLVAGLTAGAVKG
;
A
#
# COMPACT_ATOMS: atom_id res chain seq x y z
N MET A 1 -41.93 -14.36 -10.50
CA MET A 1 -40.99 -15.16 -9.70
C MET A 1 -40.37 -16.25 -10.60
N ARG A 2 -39.15 -16.04 -11.12
CA ARG A 2 -38.45 -17.02 -11.97
C ARG A 2 -38.07 -18.23 -11.11
N LYS A 3 -38.68 -19.39 -11.34
CA LYS A 3 -38.26 -20.67 -10.72
C LYS A 3 -36.86 -20.99 -11.22
N LEU A 4 -35.83 -20.72 -10.41
CA LEU A 4 -34.46 -21.15 -10.70
C LEU A 4 -34.43 -22.68 -10.74
N SER A 5 -33.87 -23.24 -11.80
CA SER A 5 -33.66 -24.69 -11.90
C SER A 5 -32.69 -25.17 -10.81
N LEU A 6 -32.92 -26.36 -10.25
CA LEU A 6 -32.06 -27.02 -9.24
C LEU A 6 -30.54 -26.88 -9.48
N PRO A 7 -30.01 -27.08 -10.71
CA PRO A 7 -28.57 -26.91 -10.99
C PRO A 7 -28.09 -25.47 -10.85
N THR A 8 -28.97 -24.48 -11.00
CA THR A 8 -28.63 -23.06 -10.83
C THR A 8 -28.57 -22.70 -9.35
N LEU A 9 -29.48 -23.21 -8.52
CA LEU A 9 -29.44 -23.04 -7.06
C LEU A 9 -28.18 -23.65 -6.43
N LEU A 10 -27.81 -24.87 -6.86
CA LEU A 10 -26.59 -25.54 -6.39
C LEU A 10 -25.32 -24.73 -6.70
N ARG A 11 -25.21 -24.16 -7.91
CA ARG A 11 -24.09 -23.28 -8.28
C ARG A 11 -23.99 -22.02 -7.42
N HIS A 12 -25.13 -21.40 -7.07
CA HIS A 12 -25.13 -20.23 -6.18
C HIS A 12 -24.73 -20.60 -4.76
N LEU A 13 -25.20 -21.74 -4.25
CA LEU A 13 -24.83 -22.25 -2.94
C LEU A 13 -23.32 -22.54 -2.86
N LEU A 14 -22.76 -23.22 -3.85
CA LEU A 14 -21.31 -23.50 -3.92
C LEU A 14 -20.48 -22.22 -3.97
N LYS A 15 -20.89 -21.23 -4.76
CA LYS A 15 -20.23 -19.91 -4.79
C LYS A 15 -20.28 -19.22 -3.42
N LEU A 16 -21.44 -19.24 -2.76
CA LEU A 16 -21.62 -18.60 -1.47
C LEU A 16 -20.77 -19.28 -0.38
N VAL A 17 -20.77 -20.61 -0.34
CA VAL A 17 -19.90 -21.39 0.55
C VAL A 17 -18.42 -21.10 0.28
N GLY A 18 -18.02 -21.03 -0.99
CA GLY A 18 -16.65 -20.68 -1.38
C GLY A 18 -16.25 -19.28 -0.91
N VAL A 19 -17.11 -18.28 -1.11
CA VAL A 19 -16.88 -16.90 -0.63
C VAL A 19 -16.78 -16.86 0.89
N LEU A 20 -17.69 -17.52 1.61
CA LEU A 20 -17.64 -17.58 3.08
C LEU A 20 -16.37 -18.28 3.58
N ALA A 21 -15.93 -19.36 2.93
CA ALA A 21 -14.70 -20.05 3.28
C ALA A 21 -13.47 -19.15 3.12
N VAL A 22 -13.38 -18.39 2.02
CA VAL A 22 -12.30 -17.43 1.79
C VAL A 22 -12.32 -16.31 2.82
N VAL A 23 -13.50 -15.74 3.09
CA VAL A 23 -13.66 -14.68 4.10
C VAL A 23 -13.26 -15.18 5.49
N ALA A 24 -13.73 -16.37 5.89
CA ALA A 24 -13.36 -16.97 7.16
C ALA A 24 -11.85 -17.20 7.24
N TRP A 25 -11.26 -17.80 6.20
CA TRP A 25 -9.81 -18.07 6.15
C TRP A 25 -8.97 -16.79 6.26
N SER A 26 -9.41 -15.68 5.64
CA SER A 26 -8.72 -14.39 5.72
C SER A 26 -8.92 -13.67 7.06
N LEU A 27 -10.13 -13.71 7.63
CA LEU A 27 -10.46 -12.93 8.84
C LEU A 27 -10.11 -13.64 10.14
N ILE A 28 -10.06 -14.98 10.17
CA ILE A 28 -9.76 -15.74 11.40
C ILE A 28 -8.39 -15.35 11.98
N PRO A 29 -7.27 -15.36 11.22
CA PRO A 29 -5.96 -15.01 11.78
C PRO A 29 -5.92 -13.58 12.33
N ILE A 30 -6.55 -12.64 11.61
CA ILE A 30 -6.66 -11.24 12.04
C ILE A 30 -7.47 -11.13 13.34
N GLY A 31 -8.61 -11.82 13.41
CA GLY A 31 -9.46 -11.88 14.59
C GLY A 31 -8.75 -12.50 15.78
N LEU A 32 -7.90 -13.52 15.58
CA LEU A 32 -7.10 -14.12 16.64
C LEU A 32 -6.04 -13.18 17.19
N ILE A 33 -5.35 -12.41 16.34
CA ILE A 33 -4.38 -11.39 16.76
C ILE A 33 -5.10 -10.30 17.55
N ALA A 34 -6.18 -9.75 16.99
CA ALA A 34 -6.97 -8.71 17.64
C ALA A 34 -7.52 -9.19 19.00
N MET A 35 -8.09 -10.39 19.06
CA MET A 35 -8.57 -10.99 20.31
C MET A 35 -7.44 -11.20 21.32
N SER A 36 -6.28 -11.69 20.88
CA SER A 36 -5.14 -11.95 21.77
C SER A 36 -4.53 -10.68 22.34
N SER A 37 -4.69 -9.54 21.66
CA SER A 37 -4.29 -8.24 22.20
C SER A 37 -5.06 -7.82 23.47
N PHE A 38 -6.25 -8.41 23.73
CA PHE A 38 -7.04 -8.17 24.94
C PHE A 38 -6.85 -9.25 26.02
N LYS A 39 -5.98 -10.24 25.81
CA LYS A 39 -5.71 -11.30 26.79
C LYS A 39 -4.58 -10.93 27.74
N ALA A 40 -4.58 -11.49 28.94
CA ALA A 40 -3.40 -11.51 29.78
C ALA A 40 -2.34 -12.45 29.17
N ASP A 41 -1.05 -12.17 29.36
CA ASP A 41 0.05 -12.91 28.71
C ASP A 41 -0.02 -14.43 28.90
N ARG A 42 -0.42 -14.87 30.11
CA ARG A 42 -0.61 -16.29 30.45
C ARG A 42 -1.68 -17.01 29.61
N ASP A 43 -2.65 -16.27 29.08
CA ASP A 43 -3.82 -16.82 28.38
C ASP A 43 -3.64 -16.81 26.85
N ILE A 44 -2.58 -16.15 26.33
CA ILE A 44 -2.34 -15.99 24.89
C ILE A 44 -2.10 -17.34 24.21
N PHE A 45 -1.23 -18.17 24.79
CA PHE A 45 -0.86 -19.48 24.26
C PHE A 45 -1.57 -20.64 24.99
N SER A 46 -2.57 -20.34 25.81
CA SER A 46 -3.36 -21.38 26.48
C SER A 46 -4.14 -22.21 25.44
N THR A 47 -3.98 -23.53 25.51
CA THR A 47 -4.73 -24.51 24.71
C THR A 47 -6.16 -24.73 25.22
N THR A 48 -6.46 -24.27 26.44
CA THR A 48 -7.78 -24.43 27.08
C THR A 48 -8.47 -23.07 27.15
N GLY A 49 -9.67 -22.95 26.57
CA GLY A 49 -10.45 -21.71 26.68
C GLY A 49 -9.95 -20.56 25.80
N THR A 50 -9.45 -20.84 24.59
CA THR A 50 -8.96 -19.81 23.65
C THR A 50 -9.93 -18.64 23.43
N PHE A 51 -11.23 -18.87 23.52
CA PHE A 51 -12.29 -17.88 23.37
C PHE A 51 -12.92 -17.41 24.69
N SER A 52 -12.54 -17.98 25.82
CA SER A 52 -13.09 -17.68 27.15
C SER A 52 -12.00 -17.08 28.03
N PHE A 53 -11.88 -15.75 28.00
CA PHE A 53 -10.91 -14.99 28.78
C PHE A 53 -11.56 -13.73 29.34
N ALA A 54 -10.97 -13.14 30.38
CA ALA A 54 -11.37 -11.82 30.87
C ALA A 54 -10.64 -10.74 30.04
N PRO A 55 -11.36 -9.92 29.24
CA PRO A 55 -10.71 -8.90 28.42
C PRO A 55 -10.03 -7.83 29.28
N THR A 56 -8.83 -7.43 28.87
CA THR A 56 -8.02 -6.41 29.55
C THR A 56 -7.43 -5.42 28.54
N LEU A 57 -7.15 -4.20 28.98
CA LEU A 57 -6.39 -3.21 28.21
C LEU A 57 -4.92 -3.11 28.64
N ALA A 58 -4.43 -4.05 29.45
CA ALA A 58 -3.07 -4.01 30.00
C ALA A 58 -2.01 -3.96 28.89
N ASN A 59 -2.19 -4.71 27.80
CA ASN A 59 -1.27 -4.71 26.66
C ASN A 59 -1.23 -3.36 25.93
N TYR A 60 -2.36 -2.66 25.84
CA TYR A 60 -2.44 -1.33 25.23
C TYR A 60 -1.82 -0.26 26.13
N GLN A 61 -2.02 -0.36 27.45
CA GLN A 61 -1.36 0.52 28.41
C GLN A 61 0.16 0.30 28.37
N ALA A 62 0.60 -0.95 28.33
CA ALA A 62 2.00 -1.33 28.17
C ALA A 62 2.60 -0.85 26.85
N LEU A 63 1.87 -0.97 25.74
CA LEU A 63 2.26 -0.41 24.45
C LEU A 63 2.51 1.10 24.56
N TRP A 64 1.64 1.82 25.25
CA TRP A 64 1.79 3.27 25.46
C TRP A 64 2.98 3.61 26.36
N SER A 65 3.12 2.93 27.49
CA SER A 65 4.10 3.30 28.52
C SER A 65 5.52 2.79 28.23
N ARG A 66 5.66 1.61 27.60
CA ARG A 66 6.95 0.95 27.35
C ARG A 66 7.41 1.07 25.90
N TRP A 67 6.46 1.23 24.97
CA TRP A 67 6.71 1.32 23.53
C TRP A 67 6.11 2.60 22.93
N GLY A 68 6.20 3.73 23.64
CA GLY A 68 5.66 5.01 23.17
C GLY A 68 6.16 5.42 21.77
N ASP A 69 7.39 5.02 21.42
CA ASP A 69 7.99 5.20 20.09
C ASP A 69 7.19 4.55 18.96
N PHE A 70 6.36 3.54 19.25
CA PHE A 70 5.43 2.96 18.27
C PHE A 70 4.46 3.99 17.69
N PHE A 71 3.94 4.91 18.52
CA PHE A 71 2.99 5.92 18.06
C PHE A 71 3.67 7.01 17.23
N PHE A 72 4.92 7.35 17.56
CA PHE A 72 5.77 8.16 16.68
C PHE A 72 6.06 7.43 15.36
N GLY A 73 6.31 6.12 15.42
CA GLY A 73 6.47 5.24 14.26
C GLY A 73 5.22 5.21 13.36
N LEU A 74 4.02 5.20 13.94
CA LEU A 74 2.76 5.30 13.21
C LEU A 74 2.63 6.63 12.48
N TRP A 75 3.00 7.73 13.14
CA TRP A 75 2.99 9.06 12.52
C TRP A 75 4.01 9.15 11.38
N ASN A 76 5.21 8.60 11.57
CA ASN A 76 6.22 8.49 10.55
C ASN A 76 5.73 7.65 9.35
N SER A 77 5.11 6.49 9.61
CA SER A 77 4.46 5.67 8.58
C SER A 77 3.43 6.46 7.79
N PHE A 78 2.58 7.24 8.46
CA PHE A 78 1.60 8.10 7.79
C PHE A 78 2.25 9.15 6.89
N LEU A 79 3.22 9.91 7.42
CA LEU A 79 3.90 10.97 6.68
C LEU A 79 4.64 10.41 5.45
N VAL A 80 5.39 9.33 5.64
CA VAL A 80 6.11 8.65 4.55
C VAL A 80 5.15 8.09 3.51
N THR A 81 4.05 7.46 3.95
CA THR A 81 3.05 6.89 3.04
C THR A 81 2.38 7.97 2.20
N VAL A 82 1.96 9.08 2.80
CA VAL A 82 1.33 10.20 2.07
C VAL A 82 2.34 10.83 1.11
N GLY A 83 3.56 11.13 1.57
CA GLY A 83 4.60 11.73 0.75
C GLY A 83 4.98 10.84 -0.44
N ALA A 84 5.20 9.54 -0.20
CA ALA A 84 5.51 8.57 -1.24
C ALA A 84 4.36 8.43 -2.24
N THR A 85 3.11 8.48 -1.78
CA THR A 85 1.93 8.40 -2.63
C THR A 85 1.83 9.61 -3.57
N VAL A 86 1.94 10.83 -3.03
CA VAL A 86 1.89 12.06 -3.83
C VAL A 86 3.01 12.05 -4.87
N LEU A 87 4.23 11.71 -4.45
CA LEU A 87 5.39 11.66 -5.34
C LEU A 87 5.22 10.59 -6.43
N ALA A 88 4.86 9.36 -6.05
CA ALA A 88 4.70 8.25 -6.98
C ALA A 88 3.60 8.52 -7.99
N VAL A 89 2.43 9.02 -7.56
CA VAL A 89 1.30 9.34 -8.45
C VAL A 89 1.68 10.48 -9.39
N GLY A 90 2.29 11.55 -8.89
CA GLY A 90 2.72 12.68 -9.71
C GLY A 90 3.72 12.26 -10.79
N VAL A 91 4.77 11.53 -10.42
CA VAL A 91 5.78 11.04 -11.36
C VAL A 91 5.17 10.03 -12.35
N SER A 92 4.30 9.14 -11.87
CA SER A 92 3.63 8.14 -12.71
C SER A 92 2.64 8.76 -13.69
N LEU A 93 1.95 9.84 -13.32
CA LEU A 93 1.08 10.61 -14.22
C LEU A 93 1.89 11.21 -15.36
N LEU A 94 3.02 11.87 -15.04
CA LEU A 94 3.90 12.48 -16.04
C LEU A 94 4.52 11.42 -16.96
N ALA A 95 5.05 10.34 -16.38
CA ALA A 95 5.62 9.24 -17.14
C ALA A 95 4.55 8.56 -18.00
N GLY A 96 3.39 8.21 -17.42
CA GLY A 96 2.27 7.60 -18.14
C GLY A 96 1.77 8.46 -19.30
N PHE A 97 1.69 9.78 -19.11
CA PHE A 97 1.38 10.72 -20.19
C PHE A 97 2.43 10.65 -21.29
N ALA A 98 3.71 10.66 -20.93
CA ALA A 98 4.78 10.58 -21.91
C ALA A 98 4.73 9.29 -22.73
N TYR A 99 4.55 8.13 -22.07
CA TYR A 99 4.41 6.83 -22.72
C TYR A 99 3.11 6.66 -23.52
N SER A 100 2.05 7.39 -23.17
CA SER A 100 0.81 7.40 -23.95
C SER A 100 0.95 8.26 -25.20
N ARG A 101 1.41 9.50 -25.06
CA ARG A 101 1.32 10.51 -26.13
C ARG A 101 2.51 10.54 -27.07
N PHE A 102 3.71 10.23 -26.58
CA PHE A 102 4.92 10.24 -27.39
C PHE A 102 5.34 8.83 -27.82
N ALA A 103 5.93 8.73 -29.00
CA ALA A 103 6.56 7.52 -29.49
C ALA A 103 8.00 7.84 -29.90
N SER A 104 8.96 7.30 -29.17
CA SER A 104 10.38 7.36 -29.54
C SER A 104 11.06 6.02 -29.29
N ARG A 105 12.11 5.71 -30.05
CA ARG A 105 12.88 4.46 -29.87
C ARG A 105 13.42 4.31 -28.44
N GLY A 106 13.92 5.40 -27.85
CA GLY A 106 14.38 5.42 -26.46
C GLY A 106 13.27 5.17 -25.46
N LEU A 107 12.08 5.75 -25.69
CA LEU A 107 10.91 5.52 -24.83
C LEU A 107 10.45 4.06 -24.91
N GLN A 108 10.33 3.49 -26.11
CA GLN A 108 9.97 2.09 -26.29
C GLN A 108 10.98 1.14 -25.63
N ALA A 109 12.29 1.41 -25.78
CA ALA A 109 13.34 0.62 -25.11
C ALA A 109 13.26 0.72 -23.57
N SER A 110 13.04 1.93 -23.03
CA SER A 110 12.92 2.15 -21.59
C SER A 110 11.71 1.45 -20.95
N ALA A 111 10.64 1.19 -21.71
CA ALA A 111 9.47 0.48 -21.21
C ALA A 111 9.79 -0.96 -20.77
N PHE A 112 10.73 -1.63 -21.47
CA PHE A 112 11.23 -2.94 -21.05
C PHE A 112 11.96 -2.86 -19.71
N PHE A 113 12.84 -1.87 -19.55
CA PHE A 113 13.60 -1.66 -18.31
C PHE A 113 12.70 -1.32 -17.12
N LEU A 114 11.61 -0.57 -17.31
CA LEU A 114 10.63 -0.28 -16.27
C LEU A 114 9.99 -1.56 -15.68
N ILE A 115 9.77 -2.58 -16.50
CA ILE A 115 9.22 -3.86 -16.04
C ILE A 115 10.35 -4.73 -15.45
N PHE A 116 11.50 -4.75 -16.12
CA PHE A 116 12.64 -5.57 -15.72
C PHE A 116 13.17 -5.23 -14.32
N ILE A 117 13.28 -3.94 -13.97
CA ILE A 117 13.78 -3.50 -12.65
C ILE A 117 12.93 -4.06 -11.50
N ARG A 118 11.66 -4.38 -11.76
CA ARG A 118 10.73 -4.91 -10.77
C ARG A 118 10.90 -6.40 -10.48
N LEU A 119 11.58 -7.11 -11.38
CA LEU A 119 11.96 -8.52 -11.16
C LEU A 119 13.15 -8.62 -10.19
N ILE A 120 13.89 -7.52 -9.99
CA ILE A 120 15.01 -7.48 -9.05
C ILE A 120 14.45 -7.40 -7.62
N PRO A 121 14.89 -8.29 -6.71
CA PRO A 121 14.48 -8.21 -5.32
C PRO A 121 14.87 -6.85 -4.71
N PRO A 122 13.98 -6.17 -3.97
CA PRO A 122 14.26 -4.84 -3.41
C PRO A 122 15.56 -4.78 -2.62
N ILE A 123 15.85 -5.84 -1.84
CA ILE A 123 17.05 -5.93 -1.00
C ILE A 123 18.36 -5.82 -1.78
N VAL A 124 18.39 -6.31 -3.03
CA VAL A 124 19.58 -6.28 -3.90
C VAL A 124 19.95 -4.84 -4.27
N ILE A 125 18.94 -3.98 -4.46
CA ILE A 125 19.11 -2.57 -4.79
C ILE A 125 19.33 -1.74 -3.52
N THR A 126 18.70 -2.15 -2.41
CA THR A 126 18.62 -1.33 -1.20
C THR A 126 19.96 -1.22 -0.47
N LEU A 127 20.67 -2.34 -0.28
CA LEU A 127 21.96 -2.35 0.45
C LEU A 127 23.04 -1.47 -0.21
N PRO A 128 23.26 -1.53 -1.54
CA PRO A 128 24.23 -0.67 -2.20
C PRO A 128 23.92 0.83 -2.15
N LEU A 129 22.67 1.23 -1.85
CA LEU A 129 22.30 2.64 -1.72
C LEU A 129 22.72 3.24 -0.38
N PHE A 130 23.03 2.42 0.63
CA PHE A 130 23.42 2.89 1.96
C PHE A 130 24.60 3.87 1.97
N PRO A 131 25.74 3.61 1.30
CA PRO A 131 26.86 4.55 1.25
C PRO A 131 26.49 5.88 0.59
N VAL A 132 25.62 5.86 -0.41
CA VAL A 132 25.17 7.06 -1.14
C VAL A 132 24.30 7.94 -0.25
N VAL A 133 23.29 7.34 0.41
CA VAL A 133 22.41 8.06 1.35
C VAL A 133 23.22 8.61 2.53
N ASN A 134 24.20 7.85 3.01
CA ASN A 134 25.10 8.29 4.08
C ASN A 134 25.99 9.46 3.66
N TRP A 135 26.57 9.41 2.46
CA TRP A 135 27.37 10.51 1.92
C TRP A 135 26.54 11.79 1.73
N LEU A 136 25.27 11.66 1.34
CA LEU A 136 24.34 12.78 1.23
C LEU A 136 23.82 13.30 2.59
N GLY A 137 24.11 12.60 3.70
CA GLY A 137 23.61 12.96 5.03
C GLY A 137 22.09 12.82 5.17
N LEU A 138 21.45 11.98 4.35
CA LEU A 138 19.99 11.80 4.31
C LEU A 138 19.49 10.64 5.19
N ASN A 139 20.40 9.97 5.90
CA ASN A 139 20.05 8.91 6.85
C ASN A 139 19.12 9.42 7.95
N ASP A 140 18.22 8.56 8.40
CA ASP A 140 17.24 8.82 9.45
C ASP A 140 16.33 10.03 9.15
N THR A 141 15.95 10.19 7.87
CA THR A 141 15.00 11.23 7.43
C THR A 141 13.77 10.62 6.76
N HIS A 142 12.62 11.30 6.86
CA HIS A 142 11.42 10.91 6.11
C HIS A 142 11.62 11.05 4.59
N PHE A 143 12.44 12.02 4.17
CA PHE A 143 12.68 12.31 2.76
C PHE A 143 13.28 11.11 2.03
N VAL A 144 14.30 10.45 2.60
CA VAL A 144 14.89 9.27 1.96
C VAL A 144 13.86 8.16 1.81
N LEU A 145 13.01 7.92 2.82
CA LEU A 145 11.96 6.92 2.72
C LEU A 145 10.91 7.28 1.67
N ILE A 146 10.44 8.52 1.62
CA ILE A 146 9.48 9.00 0.62
C ILE A 146 10.00 8.73 -0.80
N VAL A 147 11.26 9.09 -1.08
CA VAL A 147 11.86 8.92 -2.41
C VAL A 147 12.01 7.44 -2.76
N LEU A 148 12.53 6.62 -1.84
CA LEU A 148 12.75 5.20 -2.09
C LEU A 148 11.44 4.44 -2.30
N TYR A 149 10.44 4.70 -1.45
CA TYR A 149 9.13 4.04 -1.52
C TYR A 149 8.41 4.43 -2.81
N ALA A 150 8.46 5.71 -3.19
CA ALA A 150 7.88 6.18 -4.43
C ALA A 150 8.57 5.55 -5.65
N THR A 151 9.91 5.56 -5.68
CA THR A 151 10.70 5.03 -6.81
C THR A 151 10.37 3.58 -7.10
N PHE A 152 10.20 2.76 -6.05
CA PHE A 152 9.83 1.36 -6.20
C PHE A 152 8.46 1.19 -6.91
N PHE A 153 7.52 2.10 -6.67
CA PHE A 153 6.17 2.06 -7.26
C PHE A 153 6.00 2.78 -8.58
N VAL A 154 6.86 3.74 -8.92
CA VAL A 154 6.76 4.53 -10.17
C VAL A 154 6.74 3.62 -11.40
N SER A 155 7.45 2.49 -11.38
CA SER A 155 7.43 1.51 -12.47
C SER A 155 6.02 0.99 -12.78
N LEU A 156 5.33 0.45 -11.77
CA LEU A 156 3.95 -0.01 -11.87
C LEU A 156 3.01 1.15 -12.18
N GLY A 157 3.15 2.25 -11.43
CA GLY A 157 2.29 3.41 -11.54
C GLY A 157 2.31 3.99 -12.95
N THR A 158 3.48 4.02 -13.60
CA THR A 158 3.63 4.48 -14.98
C THR A 158 2.83 3.62 -15.96
N VAL A 159 2.89 2.29 -15.82
CA VAL A 159 2.13 1.36 -16.67
C VAL A 159 0.63 1.53 -16.45
N VAL A 160 0.19 1.61 -15.20
CA VAL A 160 -1.23 1.84 -14.86
C VAL A 160 -1.70 3.19 -15.38
N MET A 161 -0.95 4.27 -15.13
CA MET A 161 -1.34 5.59 -15.63
C MET A 161 -1.40 5.63 -17.15
N ARG A 162 -0.46 4.99 -17.84
CA ARG A 162 -0.49 4.86 -19.29
C ARG A 162 -1.80 4.19 -19.76
N THR A 163 -2.21 3.07 -19.17
CA THR A 163 -3.44 2.37 -19.60
C THR A 163 -4.71 3.18 -19.37
N PHE A 164 -4.75 4.04 -18.35
CA PHE A 164 -5.85 4.97 -18.13
C PHE A 164 -5.80 6.15 -19.10
N ILE A 165 -4.63 6.73 -19.36
CA ILE A 165 -4.47 7.87 -20.27
C ILE A 165 -4.70 7.46 -21.73
N ASP A 166 -4.37 6.23 -22.11
CA ASP A 166 -4.66 5.66 -23.44
C ASP A 166 -6.17 5.56 -23.72
N GLN A 167 -7.03 5.63 -22.71
CA GLN A 167 -8.49 5.67 -22.88
C GLN A 167 -9.02 7.08 -23.15
N ILE A 168 -8.22 8.11 -22.88
CA ILE A 168 -8.58 9.50 -23.12
C ILE A 168 -8.34 9.80 -24.62
N PRO A 169 -9.36 10.23 -25.38
CA PRO A 169 -9.23 10.57 -26.80
C PRO A 169 -8.12 11.60 -27.03
N ARG A 170 -7.29 11.40 -28.06
CA ARG A 170 -6.17 12.31 -28.39
C ARG A 170 -6.66 13.65 -28.91
N GLU A 171 -7.86 13.66 -29.48
CA GLU A 171 -8.55 14.82 -30.03
C GLU A 171 -8.77 15.90 -28.97
N LEU A 172 -8.88 15.52 -27.68
CA LEU A 172 -8.97 16.49 -26.57
C LEU A 172 -7.67 17.26 -26.36
N ASP A 173 -6.53 16.58 -26.55
CA ASP A 173 -5.22 17.22 -26.44
C ASP A 173 -4.99 18.16 -27.63
N GLU A 174 -5.36 17.71 -28.84
CA GLU A 174 -5.29 18.50 -30.07
C GLU A 174 -6.19 19.75 -29.99
N ALA A 175 -7.42 19.61 -29.51
CA ALA A 175 -8.33 20.74 -29.30
C ALA A 175 -7.75 21.76 -28.31
N ALA A 176 -7.21 21.30 -27.17
CA ALA A 176 -6.56 22.18 -26.21
C ALA A 176 -5.32 22.88 -26.80
N MET A 177 -4.54 22.20 -27.65
CA MET A 177 -3.41 22.82 -28.37
C MET A 177 -3.87 23.90 -29.34
N MET A 178 -5.00 23.69 -30.05
CA MET A 178 -5.59 24.69 -30.93
C MET A 178 -6.08 25.94 -30.16
N ASP A 179 -6.54 25.76 -28.93
CA ASP A 179 -6.88 26.85 -27.99
C ASP A 179 -5.65 27.53 -27.36
N GLY A 180 -4.43 27.15 -27.76
CA GLY A 180 -3.18 27.73 -27.28
C GLY A 180 -2.69 27.18 -25.94
N ALA A 181 -3.23 26.05 -25.47
CA ALA A 181 -2.77 25.42 -24.24
C ALA A 181 -1.35 24.86 -24.38
N SER A 182 -0.49 25.18 -23.41
CA SER A 182 0.82 24.54 -23.28
C SER A 182 0.68 23.08 -22.82
N GLN A 183 1.72 22.27 -23.03
CA GLN A 183 1.71 20.86 -22.64
C GLN A 183 1.44 20.64 -21.14
N MET A 184 1.95 21.52 -20.27
CA MET A 184 1.66 21.46 -18.83
C MET A 184 0.20 21.80 -18.52
N GLN A 185 -0.41 22.71 -19.28
CA GLN A 185 -1.84 22.99 -19.16
C GLN A 185 -2.69 21.80 -19.63
N ILE A 186 -2.30 21.09 -20.69
CA ILE A 186 -2.97 19.85 -21.11
C ILE A 186 -2.88 18.80 -20.00
N ILE A 187 -1.69 18.56 -19.45
CA ILE A 187 -1.52 17.60 -18.36
C ILE A 187 -2.39 17.96 -17.15
N THR A 188 -2.36 19.22 -16.71
CA THR A 188 -3.03 19.63 -15.46
C THR A 188 -4.53 19.88 -15.59
N ARG A 189 -5.01 20.36 -16.75
CA ARG A 189 -6.42 20.76 -16.96
C ARG A 189 -7.23 19.75 -17.75
N VAL A 190 -6.59 18.88 -18.53
CA VAL A 190 -7.26 17.88 -19.39
C VAL A 190 -7.00 16.48 -18.84
N ILE A 191 -5.73 16.06 -18.80
CA ILE A 191 -5.37 14.68 -18.46
C ILE A 191 -5.60 14.37 -16.99
N LEU A 192 -5.11 15.19 -16.07
CA LEU A 192 -5.21 14.97 -14.62
C LEU A 192 -6.66 14.73 -14.17
N PRO A 193 -7.66 15.59 -14.47
CA PRO A 193 -9.03 15.34 -14.02
C PRO A 193 -9.65 14.09 -14.64
N MET A 194 -9.36 13.79 -15.91
CA MET A 194 -9.90 12.60 -16.58
C MET A 194 -9.21 11.30 -16.13
N ALA A 195 -7.94 11.35 -15.75
CA ALA A 195 -7.16 10.23 -15.26
C ALA A 195 -7.33 9.99 -13.74
N ALA A 196 -8.28 10.66 -13.08
CA ALA A 196 -8.50 10.59 -11.64
C ALA A 196 -8.69 9.15 -11.13
N GLN A 197 -9.43 8.30 -11.86
CA GLN A 197 -9.60 6.90 -11.48
C GLN A 197 -8.28 6.11 -11.55
N GLY A 198 -7.43 6.41 -12.53
CA GLY A 198 -6.09 5.84 -12.62
C GLY A 198 -5.19 6.28 -11.46
N MET A 199 -5.21 7.58 -11.12
CA MET A 199 -4.47 8.11 -9.98
C MET A 199 -4.91 7.48 -8.66
N LEU A 200 -6.21 7.28 -8.46
CA LEU A 200 -6.75 6.57 -7.29
C LEU A 200 -6.27 5.12 -7.23
N ALA A 201 -6.29 4.41 -8.36
CA ALA A 201 -5.79 3.04 -8.43
C ALA A 201 -4.31 2.96 -8.05
N VAL A 202 -3.46 3.83 -8.61
CA VAL A 202 -2.03 3.91 -8.26
C VAL A 202 -1.85 4.26 -6.78
N SER A 203 -2.61 5.23 -6.27
CA SER A 203 -2.53 5.64 -4.87
C SER A 203 -2.79 4.47 -3.92
N VAL A 204 -3.77 3.62 -4.22
CA VAL A 204 -4.06 2.45 -3.38
C VAL A 204 -2.89 1.49 -3.32
N PHE A 205 -2.29 1.18 -4.47
CA PHE A 205 -1.13 0.28 -4.51
C PHE A 205 0.05 0.84 -3.71
N VAL A 206 0.32 2.14 -3.84
CA VAL A 206 1.41 2.80 -3.11
C VAL A 206 1.11 2.80 -1.61
N ILE A 207 -0.10 3.17 -1.19
CA ILE A 207 -0.47 3.26 0.23
C ILE A 207 -0.38 1.90 0.91
N VAL A 208 -0.94 0.85 0.30
CA VAL A 208 -0.91 -0.50 0.86
C VAL A 208 0.52 -0.99 1.03
N TYR A 209 1.39 -0.70 0.06
CA TYR A 209 2.80 -1.08 0.18
C TYR A 209 3.55 -0.24 1.21
N ALA A 210 3.54 1.08 1.06
CA ALA A 210 4.30 2.01 1.89
C ALA A 210 3.95 1.88 3.38
N TRP A 211 2.68 1.63 3.69
CA TRP A 211 2.23 1.43 5.07
C TRP A 211 2.82 0.17 5.73
N ASN A 212 3.11 -0.87 4.94
CA ASN A 212 3.62 -2.16 5.41
C ASN A 212 5.13 -2.32 5.14
N GLU A 213 5.78 -1.33 4.56
CA GLU A 213 7.18 -1.40 4.18
C GLU A 213 8.07 -1.36 5.44
N PHE A 214 8.96 -2.34 5.53
CA PHE A 214 9.89 -2.51 6.65
C PHE A 214 11.35 -2.34 6.25
N LEU A 215 11.76 -2.90 5.11
CA LEU A 215 13.16 -3.13 4.77
C LEU A 215 13.92 -1.82 4.54
N PHE A 216 13.33 -0.86 3.83
CA PHE A 216 13.96 0.44 3.63
C PHE A 216 14.06 1.21 4.95
N ALA A 217 13.01 1.17 5.78
CA ALA A 217 13.05 1.79 7.10
C ALA A 217 14.17 1.18 7.97
N PHE A 218 14.27 -0.16 7.99
CA PHE A 218 15.30 -0.89 8.73
C PHE A 218 16.73 -0.51 8.31
N ILE A 219 16.95 -0.29 7.01
CA ILE A 219 18.30 0.01 6.49
C ILE A 219 18.68 1.49 6.66
N PHE A 220 17.73 2.42 6.51
CA PHE A 220 18.02 3.85 6.40
C PHE A 220 17.63 4.70 7.60
N THR A 221 17.00 4.12 8.63
CA THR A 221 16.56 4.88 9.81
C THR A 221 17.08 4.28 11.11
N THR A 222 17.14 5.12 12.14
CA THR A 222 17.71 4.74 13.44
C THR A 222 16.89 5.27 14.61
N THR A 223 16.39 6.51 14.55
CA THR A 223 15.69 7.13 15.67
C THR A 223 14.51 8.00 15.22
N LYS A 224 14.75 8.98 14.35
CA LYS A 224 13.79 10.04 14.01
C LYS A 224 12.73 9.59 13.03
N ALA A 225 13.12 8.80 12.03
CA ALA A 225 12.26 8.46 10.90
C ALA A 225 11.78 7.00 10.91
N LYS A 226 11.97 6.28 12.02
CA LYS A 226 11.52 4.88 12.17
C LYS A 226 10.02 4.77 11.88
N THR A 227 9.63 3.80 11.05
CA THR A 227 8.22 3.51 10.76
C THR A 227 7.67 2.46 11.72
N ALA A 228 6.35 2.38 11.88
CA ALA A 228 5.71 1.42 12.78
C ALA A 228 6.10 -0.05 12.51
N PRO A 229 6.20 -0.55 11.25
CA PRO A 229 6.70 -1.90 10.99
C PRO A 229 8.10 -2.16 11.54
N LEU A 230 8.99 -1.17 11.50
CA LEU A 230 10.33 -1.28 12.10
C LEU A 230 10.24 -1.37 13.62
N VAL A 231 9.47 -0.50 14.26
CA VAL A 231 9.31 -0.55 15.73
C VAL A 231 8.70 -1.89 16.18
N ILE A 232 7.72 -2.43 15.44
CA ILE A 232 7.16 -3.77 15.69
C ILE A 232 8.24 -4.85 15.59
N SER A 233 9.15 -4.76 14.63
CA SER A 233 10.26 -5.70 14.53
C SER A 233 11.21 -5.63 15.73
N GLU A 234 11.42 -4.44 16.29
CA GLU A 234 12.26 -4.25 17.49
C GLU A 234 11.63 -4.89 18.73
N MET A 235 10.29 -4.94 18.83
CA MET A 235 9.58 -5.65 19.91
C MET A 235 9.89 -7.14 19.94
N ILE A 236 10.17 -7.74 18.78
CA ILE A 236 10.53 -9.17 18.68
C ILE A 236 11.98 -9.40 19.15
N GLY A 237 12.85 -8.41 18.96
CA GLY A 237 14.27 -8.46 19.34
C GLY A 237 14.57 -7.96 20.75
N ALA A 238 13.55 -7.68 21.56
CA ALA A 238 13.73 -7.12 22.91
C ALA A 238 14.51 -8.06 23.83
N VAL A 239 15.42 -7.49 24.63
CA VAL A 239 16.36 -8.24 25.50
C VAL A 239 15.63 -9.10 26.55
N GLU A 240 14.49 -8.61 27.05
CA GLU A 240 13.68 -9.29 28.06
C GLU A 240 12.79 -10.42 27.47
N GLY A 241 12.87 -10.63 26.15
CA GLY A 241 12.01 -11.54 25.41
C GLY A 241 10.78 -10.84 24.83
N VAL A 242 10.02 -11.58 24.04
CA VAL A 242 8.88 -11.05 23.29
C VAL A 242 7.65 -10.93 24.19
N GLU A 243 7.18 -9.70 24.38
CA GLU A 243 5.87 -9.42 25.00
C GLU A 243 4.74 -9.60 23.97
N TRP A 244 4.31 -10.84 23.77
CA TRP A 244 3.33 -11.21 22.74
C TRP A 244 2.02 -10.42 22.82
N GLY A 245 1.52 -10.12 24.03
CA GLY A 245 0.32 -9.31 24.21
C GLY A 245 0.49 -7.89 23.66
N VAL A 246 1.61 -7.24 23.96
CA VAL A 246 1.97 -5.91 23.46
C VAL A 246 2.19 -5.93 21.94
N LEU A 247 2.88 -6.94 21.42
CA LEU A 247 3.10 -7.13 19.99
C LEU A 247 1.78 -7.26 19.21
N PHE A 248 0.82 -8.02 19.75
CA PHE A 248 -0.51 -8.16 19.15
C PHE A 248 -1.32 -6.88 19.26
N ALA A 249 -1.20 -6.12 20.35
CA ALA A 249 -1.81 -4.79 20.45
C ALA A 249 -1.24 -3.84 19.40
N ALA A 250 0.08 -3.77 19.24
CA ALA A 250 0.75 -2.95 18.23
C ALA A 250 0.31 -3.35 16.81
N SER A 251 0.31 -4.64 16.51
CA SER A 251 -0.14 -5.18 15.22
C SER A 251 -1.61 -4.86 14.92
N THR A 252 -2.46 -4.92 15.94
CA THR A 252 -3.88 -4.56 15.82
C THR A 252 -4.05 -3.07 15.50
N VAL A 253 -3.32 -2.19 16.19
CA VAL A 253 -3.35 -0.74 15.91
C VAL A 253 -2.79 -0.44 14.52
N GLN A 254 -1.68 -1.06 14.13
CA GLN A 254 -1.04 -0.90 12.82
C GLN A 254 -1.98 -1.29 11.65
N LEU A 255 -2.87 -2.26 11.87
CA LEU A 255 -3.82 -2.74 10.88
C LEU A 255 -4.98 -1.77 10.63
N VAL A 256 -5.37 -0.96 11.62
CA VAL A 256 -6.57 -0.11 11.53
C VAL A 256 -6.50 0.90 10.37
N PRO A 257 -5.41 1.67 10.17
CA PRO A 257 -5.38 2.69 9.12
C PRO A 257 -5.44 2.11 7.71
N VAL A 258 -4.74 1.00 7.45
CA VAL A 258 -4.76 0.36 6.13
C VAL A 258 -6.12 -0.26 5.82
N LEU A 259 -6.79 -0.89 6.80
CA LEU A 259 -8.15 -1.40 6.62
C LEU A 259 -9.14 -0.28 6.36
N ALA A 260 -9.09 0.80 7.14
CA ALA A 260 -9.95 1.96 6.95
C ALA A 260 -9.78 2.54 5.54
N PHE A 261 -8.53 2.70 5.09
CA PHE A 261 -8.23 3.18 3.75
C PHE A 261 -8.79 2.25 2.65
N VAL A 262 -8.55 0.94 2.75
CA VAL A 262 -9.05 -0.03 1.75
C VAL A 262 -10.58 -0.04 1.69
N ILE A 263 -11.27 0.01 2.84
CA ILE A 263 -12.74 0.07 2.93
C ILE A 263 -13.27 1.35 2.28
N LEU A 264 -12.61 2.49 2.48
CA LEU A 264 -13.00 3.76 1.84
C LEU A 264 -12.77 3.73 0.33
N MET A 265 -11.73 3.04 -0.13
CA MET A 265 -11.32 3.00 -1.53
C MET A 265 -11.98 1.89 -2.37
N GLN A 266 -12.55 0.85 -1.75
CA GLN A 266 -13.11 -0.32 -2.45
C GLN A 266 -14.07 0.04 -3.59
N LYS A 267 -14.92 1.07 -3.40
CA LYS A 267 -15.90 1.51 -4.41
C LYS A 267 -15.24 2.10 -5.66
N HIS A 268 -14.11 2.78 -5.48
CA HIS A 268 -13.35 3.40 -6.58
C HIS A 268 -12.49 2.35 -7.30
N LEU A 269 -11.94 1.39 -6.56
CA LEU A 269 -11.16 0.28 -7.13
C LEU A 269 -12.01 -0.60 -8.06
N VAL A 270 -13.23 -0.96 -7.65
CA VAL A 270 -14.14 -1.76 -8.48
C VAL A 270 -14.56 -1.01 -9.75
N ALA A 271 -14.80 0.29 -9.66
CA ALA A 271 -15.12 1.13 -10.82
C ALA A 271 -13.95 1.19 -11.82
N GLY A 272 -12.70 1.33 -11.34
CA GLY A 272 -11.51 1.39 -12.20
C GLY A 272 -11.18 0.06 -12.89
N LEU A 273 -11.35 -1.08 -12.20
CA LEU A 273 -11.09 -2.42 -12.77
C LEU A 273 -12.14 -2.83 -13.80
N THR A 274 -13.40 -2.44 -13.59
CA THR A 274 -14.49 -2.78 -14.51
C THR A 274 -14.42 -1.98 -15.81
N ALA A 275 -14.05 -0.71 -15.77
CA ALA A 275 -13.90 0.12 -16.99
C ALA A 275 -12.87 -0.44 -17.99
N GLY A 276 -11.79 -1.07 -17.51
CA GLY A 276 -10.79 -1.72 -18.36
C GLY A 276 -11.20 -3.10 -18.91
N ALA A 277 -12.15 -3.77 -18.26
CA ALA A 277 -12.54 -5.15 -18.57
C ALA A 277 -13.66 -5.28 -19.61
N VAL A 278 -14.41 -4.20 -19.91
CA VAL A 278 -15.52 -4.22 -20.90
C VAL A 278 -15.02 -4.07 -22.35
N LYS A 279 -13.71 -3.99 -22.59
CA LYS A 279 -13.14 -4.08 -23.94
C LYS A 279 -12.75 -5.54 -24.23
N GLY A 280 -13.77 -6.37 -24.41
CA GLY A 280 -13.68 -7.77 -24.85
C GLY A 280 -14.99 -8.19 -25.50
#